data_AF-A0A0Q0G286-F1
#
_entry.id   AF-A0A0Q0G286-F1
#
_cell.length_a   1.000
_cell.length_b   1.000
_cell.length_c   1.000
_cell.angle_alpha   90.00
_cell.angle_beta   90.00
_cell.angle_gamma   90.00
#
_symmetry.space_group_name_H-M   'P 1'
#
loop_
_entity.id
_entity.type
_entity.pdbx_description
1 polymer ?
#
loop_
_entity_poly.entity_id
_entity_poly.type
_entity_poly.pdbx_seq_one_letter_code
_entity_poly.pdbx_strand_id
1 'polypeptide(L)'
;MSVIHAMGAQWDKAEWSHQLVAFWQQDTYVNSLFAGATNATTTANLVAALIDPSRRIACEQAKFDTPAVFSALFDCFLLLFVKEINSNNLTQAEALIIQITEHYAKQCLKQADELAAKSHTDNDALQNNQQAQGTDTRLAVICHQSQKVISAMDQLAQLRQQRRSQSRNMGS
;
A
#
# COMPACT_ATOMS: atom_id res chain seq x y z
N MET A 1 -3.94 30.52 11.18
CA MET A 1 -4.61 29.21 11.00
C MET A 1 -6.02 29.33 11.57
N SER A 2 -7.06 29.37 10.74
CA SER A 2 -8.44 29.46 11.23
C SER A 2 -9.08 28.07 11.27
N VAL A 3 -10.03 27.88 12.18
CA VAL A 3 -10.83 26.65 12.33
C VAL A 3 -11.43 26.19 11.00
N ILE A 4 -11.76 27.14 10.11
CA ILE A 4 -12.32 26.87 8.77
C ILE A 4 -11.34 26.07 7.90
N HIS A 5 -10.05 26.43 7.91
CA HIS A 5 -9.04 25.68 7.15
C HIS A 5 -8.79 24.29 7.74
N ALA A 6 -8.84 24.16 9.07
CA ALA A 6 -8.72 22.85 9.72
C ALA A 6 -9.91 21.94 9.41
N MET A 7 -11.12 22.48 9.38
CA MET A 7 -12.32 21.72 9.01
C MET A 7 -12.29 21.27 7.55
N GLY A 8 -11.85 22.14 6.62
CA GLY A 8 -11.65 21.75 5.23
C GLY A 8 -10.67 20.58 5.09
N ALA A 9 -9.52 20.66 5.75
CA ALA A 9 -8.52 19.59 5.70
C ALA A 9 -9.00 18.26 6.32
N GLN A 10 -9.85 18.31 7.35
CA GLN A 10 -10.46 17.09 7.92
C GLN A 10 -11.55 16.52 7.02
N TRP A 11 -12.30 17.38 6.32
CA TRP A 11 -13.30 16.97 5.34
C TRP A 11 -12.64 16.23 4.17
N ASP A 12 -11.59 16.82 3.58
CA ASP A 12 -10.85 16.20 2.47
C ASP A 12 -10.28 14.83 2.86
N LYS A 13 -9.78 14.71 4.10
CA LYS A 13 -9.26 13.46 4.64
C LYS A 13 -10.36 12.39 4.80
N ALA A 14 -11.55 12.79 5.27
CA ALA A 14 -12.69 11.90 5.44
C ALA A 14 -13.30 11.46 4.11
N GLU A 15 -13.36 12.36 3.13
CA GLU A 15 -13.81 12.04 1.78
C GLU A 15 -12.84 11.06 1.11
N TRP A 16 -11.53 11.33 1.20
CA TRP A 16 -10.51 10.43 0.68
C TRP A 16 -10.57 9.04 1.32
N SER A 17 -10.76 8.95 2.64
CA SER A 17 -10.87 7.66 3.32
C SER A 17 -12.13 6.90 2.92
N HIS A 18 -13.25 7.60 2.69
CA HIS A 18 -14.47 7.00 2.18
C HIS A 18 -14.27 6.40 0.78
N GLN A 19 -13.58 7.12 -0.11
CA GLN A 19 -13.25 6.64 -1.46
C GLN A 19 -12.30 5.43 -1.40
N LEU A 20 -11.33 5.42 -0.49
CA LEU A 20 -10.46 4.27 -0.27
C LEU A 20 -11.24 3.03 0.21
N VAL A 21 -12.23 3.20 1.11
CA VAL A 21 -13.09 2.10 1.54
C VAL A 21 -13.89 1.54 0.36
N ALA A 22 -14.46 2.42 -0.48
CA ALA A 22 -15.19 2.00 -1.66
C ALA A 22 -14.31 1.23 -2.66
N PHE A 23 -13.02 1.61 -2.77
CA PHE A 23 -12.04 0.85 -3.55
C PHE A 23 -11.77 -0.54 -2.93
N TRP A 24 -11.51 -0.62 -1.63
CA TRP A 24 -11.27 -1.90 -0.94
C TRP A 24 -12.45 -2.87 -0.97
N GLN A 25 -13.68 -2.36 -0.99
CA GLN A 25 -14.87 -3.21 -1.11
C GLN A 25 -14.95 -3.97 -2.44
N GLN A 26 -14.27 -3.49 -3.48
CA GLN A 26 -14.21 -4.17 -4.78
C GLN A 26 -13.27 -5.38 -4.76
N ASP A 27 -12.33 -5.41 -3.81
CA ASP A 27 -11.36 -6.49 -3.64
C ASP A 27 -11.84 -7.48 -2.56
N THR A 28 -12.20 -8.69 -3.00
CA THR A 28 -12.75 -9.72 -2.10
C THR A 28 -11.75 -10.15 -1.02
N TYR A 29 -10.45 -10.18 -1.33
CA TYR A 29 -9.44 -10.56 -0.36
C TYR A 29 -9.30 -9.48 0.70
N VAL A 30 -9.15 -8.22 0.29
CA VAL A 30 -9.02 -7.09 1.21
C VAL A 30 -10.26 -6.95 2.09
N ASN A 31 -11.46 -7.13 1.53
CA ASN A 31 -12.69 -7.09 2.30
C ASN A 31 -12.75 -8.20 3.38
N SER A 32 -12.24 -9.40 3.06
CA SER A 32 -12.19 -10.51 4.02
C SER A 32 -11.29 -10.23 5.24
N LEU A 33 -10.29 -9.34 5.11
CA LEU A 33 -9.42 -8.94 6.21
C LEU A 33 -10.15 -8.10 7.28
N PHE A 34 -11.28 -7.48 6.93
CA PHE A 34 -12.03 -6.58 7.82
C PHE A 34 -13.18 -7.27 8.59
N ALA A 35 -13.23 -8.60 8.63
CA ALA A 35 -14.27 -9.35 9.34
C ALA A 35 -14.13 -9.35 10.89
N GLY A 36 -13.11 -8.68 11.43
CA GLY A 36 -12.80 -8.63 12.86
C GLY A 36 -13.23 -7.33 13.56
N ALA A 37 -12.55 -7.00 14.66
CA ALA A 37 -12.84 -5.80 15.46
C ALA A 37 -12.45 -4.47 14.77
N THR A 38 -11.50 -4.49 13.84
CA THR A 38 -11.07 -3.30 13.08
C THR A 38 -11.72 -3.32 11.70
N ASN A 39 -12.51 -2.29 11.41
CA ASN A 39 -13.20 -2.15 10.13
C ASN A 39 -12.38 -1.36 9.09
N ALA A 40 -12.83 -1.45 7.83
CA ALA A 40 -12.21 -0.76 6.69
C ALA A 40 -12.12 0.76 6.92
N THR A 41 -13.16 1.38 7.47
CA THR A 41 -13.22 2.82 7.73
C THR A 41 -12.12 3.30 8.68
N THR A 42 -11.88 2.57 9.78
CA THR A 42 -10.83 2.92 10.74
C THR A 42 -9.46 2.84 10.09
N THR A 43 -9.23 1.79 9.31
CA THR A 43 -7.97 1.56 8.60
C THR A 43 -7.75 2.62 7.52
N ALA A 44 -8.79 2.96 6.75
CA ALA A 44 -8.73 3.99 5.71
C ALA A 44 -8.49 5.39 6.30
N ASN A 45 -9.15 5.72 7.42
CA ASN A 45 -8.92 6.98 8.14
C ASN A 45 -7.48 7.10 8.63
N LEU A 46 -6.89 5.98 9.08
CA LEU A 46 -5.49 5.92 9.48
C LEU A 46 -4.56 6.11 8.29
N VAL A 47 -4.80 5.41 7.16
CA VAL A 47 -4.03 5.62 5.92
C VAL A 47 -4.10 7.09 5.50
N ALA A 48 -5.29 7.68 5.47
CA ALA A 48 -5.50 9.08 5.14
C ALA A 48 -4.74 10.03 6.08
N ALA A 49 -4.45 9.61 7.32
CA ALA A 49 -3.71 10.38 8.31
C ALA A 49 -2.19 10.32 8.11
N LEU A 50 -1.70 9.18 7.63
CA LEU A 50 -0.28 8.88 7.52
C LEU A 50 0.34 9.37 6.21
N ILE A 51 -0.47 9.51 5.16
CA ILE A 51 0.01 9.97 3.86
C ILE A 51 0.07 11.49 3.74
N ASP A 52 1.01 11.97 2.94
CA ASP A 52 1.15 13.37 2.56
C ASP A 52 -0.09 13.84 1.78
N PRO A 53 -0.59 15.08 2.00
CA PRO A 53 -1.67 15.66 1.20
C PRO A 53 -1.45 15.60 -0.33
N SER A 54 -0.22 15.76 -0.81
CA SER A 54 0.12 15.64 -2.23
C SER A 54 -0.16 14.24 -2.79
N ARG A 55 0.04 13.20 -1.97
CA ARG A 55 -0.28 11.82 -2.34
C ARG A 55 -1.79 11.60 -2.47
N ARG A 56 -2.60 12.24 -1.61
CA ARG A 56 -4.06 12.18 -1.70
C ARG A 56 -4.56 12.76 -3.02
N ILE A 57 -4.09 13.96 -3.36
CA ILE A 57 -4.43 14.63 -4.62
C ILE A 57 -4.04 13.76 -5.83
N ALA A 58 -2.85 13.15 -5.81
CA ALA A 58 -2.42 12.25 -6.88
C ALA A 58 -3.32 11.01 -7.02
N CYS A 59 -3.81 10.44 -5.91
CA CYS A 59 -4.75 9.31 -5.95
C CYS A 59 -6.13 9.70 -6.48
N GLU A 60 -6.63 10.88 -6.09
CA GLU A 60 -7.90 11.42 -6.58
C GLU A 60 -7.84 11.70 -8.09
N GLN A 61 -6.75 12.30 -8.58
CA GLN A 61 -6.52 12.52 -10.00
C GLN A 61 -6.42 11.21 -10.79
N ALA A 62 -5.80 10.18 -10.19
CA ALA A 62 -5.72 8.84 -10.75
C ALA A 62 -7.00 8.01 -10.57
N LYS A 63 -8.08 8.59 -10.01
CA LYS A 63 -9.36 7.91 -9.74
C LYS A 63 -9.22 6.60 -8.96
N PHE A 64 -8.34 6.58 -7.97
CA PHE A 64 -8.08 5.40 -7.12
C PHE A 64 -7.71 4.16 -7.94
N ASP A 65 -6.84 4.32 -8.94
CA ASP A 65 -6.21 3.18 -9.61
C ASP A 65 -5.32 2.37 -8.63
N THR A 66 -5.17 1.07 -8.89
CA THR A 66 -4.35 0.18 -8.05
C THR A 66 -2.93 0.72 -7.81
N PRO A 67 -2.21 1.26 -8.82
CA PRO A 67 -0.88 1.80 -8.61
C PRO A 67 -0.83 3.05 -7.69
N ALA A 68 -1.81 3.95 -7.75
CA ALA A 68 -1.86 5.10 -6.88
C ALA A 68 -2.20 4.70 -5.43
N VAL A 69 -3.18 3.81 -5.25
CA VAL A 69 -3.52 3.27 -3.93
C VAL A 69 -2.32 2.53 -3.33
N PHE A 70 -1.63 1.72 -4.12
CA PHE A 70 -0.40 1.05 -3.69
C PHE A 70 0.70 2.05 -3.29
N SER A 71 0.90 3.12 -4.07
CA SER A 71 1.87 4.17 -3.72
C SER A 71 1.56 4.84 -2.37
N ALA A 72 0.29 5.11 -2.09
CA ALA A 72 -0.14 5.66 -0.81
C ALA A 72 0.08 4.65 0.34
N LEU A 73 -0.22 3.38 0.11
CA LEU A 73 0.03 2.30 1.05
C LEU A 73 1.51 2.04 1.30
N PHE A 74 2.36 2.27 0.30
CA PHE A 74 3.81 2.17 0.42
C PHE A 74 4.37 3.24 1.35
N ASP A 75 3.88 4.48 1.26
CA ASP A 75 4.27 5.56 2.17
C ASP A 75 3.91 5.21 3.62
N CYS A 76 2.70 4.68 3.85
CA CYS A 76 2.30 4.15 5.17
C CYS A 76 3.20 2.99 5.62
N PHE A 77 3.48 2.05 4.72
CA PHE A 77 4.32 0.89 5.00
C PHE A 77 5.71 1.30 5.48
N LEU A 78 6.35 2.29 4.86
CA LEU A 78 7.67 2.76 5.30
C LEU A 78 7.65 3.24 6.76
N LEU A 79 6.65 4.04 7.14
CA LEU A 79 6.50 4.53 8.52
C LEU A 79 6.22 3.40 9.51
N LEU A 80 5.30 2.51 9.16
CA LEU A 80 4.89 1.40 10.03
C LEU A 80 5.97 0.32 10.14
N PHE A 81 6.74 0.08 9.09
CA PHE A 81 7.86 -0.84 9.10
C PHE A 81 8.96 -0.39 10.07
N VAL A 82 9.32 0.91 10.02
CA VAL A 82 10.26 1.49 10.99
C VAL A 82 9.72 1.38 12.42
N LYS A 83 8.43 1.67 12.62
CA LYS A 83 7.78 1.52 13.93
C LYS A 83 7.82 0.08 14.45
N GLU A 84 7.56 -0.90 13.60
CA GLU A 84 7.56 -2.32 13.96
C GLU A 84 8.95 -2.83 14.34
N ILE A 85 10.00 -2.41 13.62
CA ILE A 85 11.38 -2.77 13.94
C ILE A 85 11.79 -2.20 15.30
N ASN A 86 11.42 -0.95 15.57
CA ASN A 86 11.86 -0.26 16.78
C ASN A 86 11.09 -0.72 18.04
N SER A 87 9.77 -0.84 17.95
CA SER A 87 8.92 -0.99 19.14
C SER A 87 8.06 -2.25 19.15
N ASN A 88 7.98 -2.99 18.04
CA ASN A 88 7.13 -4.20 17.88
C ASN A 88 5.70 -4.02 18.39
N ASN A 89 5.15 -2.82 18.22
CA ASN A 89 3.87 -2.42 18.80
C ASN A 89 3.02 -1.74 17.72
N LEU A 90 2.69 -2.52 16.70
CA LEU A 90 1.68 -2.14 15.74
C LEU A 90 0.30 -2.39 16.32
N THR A 91 -0.58 -1.40 16.18
CA THR A 91 -2.00 -1.56 16.43
C THR A 91 -2.61 -2.48 15.36
N GLN A 92 -3.81 -3.01 15.62
CA GLN A 92 -4.50 -3.89 14.66
C GLN A 92 -4.69 -3.23 13.29
N ALA A 93 -5.08 -1.95 13.25
CA ALA A 93 -5.23 -1.20 12.01
C ALA A 93 -3.91 -1.04 11.25
N GLU A 94 -2.81 -0.78 11.96
CA GLU A 94 -1.48 -0.68 11.33
C GLU A 94 -0.99 -2.02 10.77
N ALA A 95 -1.24 -3.12 11.49
CA ALA A 95 -0.94 -4.45 11.01
C ALA A 95 -1.76 -4.81 9.75
N LEU A 96 -3.02 -4.39 9.68
CA LEU A 96 -3.86 -4.53 8.48
C LEU A 96 -3.30 -3.73 7.31
N ILE A 97 -2.86 -2.49 7.53
CA ILE A 97 -2.22 -1.67 6.47
C ILE A 97 -1.04 -2.43 5.87
N ILE A 98 -0.15 -2.98 6.69
CA ILE A 98 1.01 -3.75 6.19
C ILE A 98 0.56 -4.96 5.35
N GLN A 99 -0.44 -5.71 5.79
CA GLN A 99 -0.95 -6.88 5.05
C GLN A 99 -1.59 -6.49 3.71
N ILE A 100 -2.35 -5.39 3.69
CA ILE A 100 -2.97 -4.86 2.49
C ILE A 100 -1.90 -4.36 1.51
N THR A 101 -0.86 -3.67 2.00
CA THR A 101 0.28 -3.24 1.18
C THR A 101 0.99 -4.44 0.54
N GLU A 102 1.21 -5.51 1.31
CA GLU A 102 1.83 -6.74 0.78
C GLU A 102 0.96 -7.39 -0.30
N HIS A 103 -0.37 -7.44 -0.10
CA HIS A 103 -1.30 -7.97 -1.10
C HIS A 103 -1.22 -7.20 -2.42
N TYR A 104 -1.28 -5.87 -2.36
CA TYR A 104 -1.18 -5.03 -3.56
C TYR A 104 0.22 -5.09 -4.20
N ALA A 105 1.29 -5.20 -3.42
CA ALA A 105 2.64 -5.43 -3.98
C ALA A 105 2.69 -6.73 -4.80
N LYS A 106 2.11 -7.82 -4.28
CA LYS A 106 2.02 -9.10 -5.01
C LYS A 106 1.18 -8.98 -6.27
N GLN A 107 0.08 -8.23 -6.22
CA GLN A 107 -0.77 -8.00 -7.38
C GLN A 107 -0.06 -7.18 -8.47
N CYS A 108 0.66 -6.11 -8.09
CA CYS A 108 1.42 -5.29 -9.01
C CYS A 108 2.53 -6.07 -9.71
N LEU A 109 3.26 -6.93 -8.99
CA LEU A 109 4.29 -7.79 -9.60
C LEU A 109 3.68 -8.80 -10.60
N LYS A 110 2.58 -9.47 -10.23
CA LYS A 110 1.87 -10.38 -11.14
C LYS A 110 1.41 -9.68 -12.42
N GLN A 111 0.85 -8.48 -12.29
CA GLN A 111 0.41 -7.70 -13.45
C GLN A 111 1.59 -7.32 -14.35
N ALA A 112 2.75 -6.97 -13.77
CA ALA A 112 3.96 -6.68 -14.54
C ALA A 112 4.48 -7.91 -15.29
N ASP A 113 4.48 -9.08 -14.64
CA ASP A 113 4.91 -10.34 -15.27
C ASP A 113 3.98 -10.75 -16.42
N GLU A 114 2.65 -10.58 -16.26
CA GLU A 114 1.67 -10.85 -17.31
C GLU A 114 1.80 -9.89 -18.50
N LEU A 115 2.14 -8.62 -18.26
CA LEU A 115 2.39 -7.63 -19.30
C LEU A 115 3.68 -7.96 -20.08
N ALA A 116 4.73 -8.40 -19.39
CA ALA A 116 5.99 -8.85 -19.99
C ALA A 116 5.82 -10.15 -20.82
N ALA A 117 4.92 -11.04 -20.41
CA ALA A 117 4.61 -12.26 -21.17
C ALA A 117 3.83 -11.96 -22.45
N LYS A 118 2.91 -11.00 -22.42
CA LYS A 118 2.09 -10.61 -23.59
C LYS A 118 2.91 -9.85 -24.65
N SER A 119 3.84 -8.99 -24.25
CA SER A 119 4.71 -8.25 -25.17
C SER A 119 5.68 -9.14 -25.96
N HIS A 120 5.91 -10.38 -25.52
CA HIS A 120 6.72 -11.36 -26.27
C HIS A 120 5.97 -12.05 -27.41
N THR A 121 4.63 -11.93 -27.47
CA THR A 121 3.79 -12.65 -28.45
C THR A 121 3.33 -11.74 -29.61
N ASP A 122 3.22 -10.42 -29.37
CA ASP A 122 2.74 -9.45 -30.36
C ASP A 122 3.87 -8.49 -30.77
N ASN A 123 4.66 -8.89 -31.77
CA ASN A 123 5.81 -8.12 -32.28
C ASN A 123 5.47 -7.31 -33.55
N ASP A 124 4.24 -6.83 -33.68
CA ASP A 124 3.81 -6.00 -34.82
C ASP A 124 2.90 -4.85 -34.34
N ALA A 125 3.48 -3.75 -33.88
CA ALA A 125 2.98 -2.39 -34.10
C ALA A 125 3.91 -1.34 -33.48
N LEU A 126 4.77 -0.75 -34.31
CA LEU A 126 5.35 0.56 -34.03
C LEU A 126 4.22 1.61 -34.02
N GLN A 127 4.08 2.36 -32.91
CA GLN A 127 3.89 3.82 -32.83
C GLN A 127 3.24 4.25 -31.49
N ASN A 128 4.02 4.86 -30.59
CA ASN A 128 3.67 6.07 -29.81
C ASN A 128 4.73 6.36 -28.73
N ASN A 129 5.83 7.01 -29.13
CA ASN A 129 7.07 7.11 -28.33
C ASN A 129 7.07 8.14 -27.17
N GLN A 130 5.97 8.86 -26.90
CA GLN A 130 5.94 9.87 -25.83
C GLN A 130 5.05 9.48 -24.62
N GLN A 131 4.00 8.68 -24.82
CA GLN A 131 3.20 8.14 -23.71
C GLN A 131 3.78 6.83 -23.14
N ALA A 132 4.57 6.09 -23.93
CA ALA A 132 5.26 4.88 -23.51
C ALA A 132 6.31 5.15 -22.41
N GLN A 133 7.11 6.21 -22.53
CA GLN A 133 8.18 6.50 -21.56
C GLN A 133 7.65 6.84 -20.15
N GLY A 134 6.53 7.57 -20.05
CA GLY A 134 5.92 7.92 -18.76
C GLY A 134 5.23 6.73 -18.08
N THR A 135 4.63 5.84 -18.87
CA THR A 135 3.99 4.61 -18.37
C THR A 135 5.03 3.58 -17.95
N ASP A 136 6.09 3.38 -18.73
CA ASP A 136 7.21 2.50 -18.37
C ASP A 136 7.92 2.96 -17.09
N THR A 137 8.12 4.28 -16.93
CA THR A 137 8.74 4.83 -15.71
C THR A 137 7.84 4.62 -14.48
N ARG A 138 6.53 4.86 -14.61
CA ARG A 138 5.57 4.64 -13.51
C ARG A 138 5.51 3.16 -13.13
N LEU A 139 5.45 2.26 -14.11
CA LEU A 139 5.46 0.81 -13.87
C LEU A 139 6.76 0.36 -13.20
N ALA A 140 7.92 0.83 -13.67
CA ALA A 140 9.21 0.51 -13.06
C ALA A 140 9.30 0.94 -11.59
N VAL A 141 8.78 2.13 -11.25
CA VAL A 141 8.72 2.61 -9.86
C VAL A 141 7.84 1.70 -9.00
N ILE A 142 6.67 1.31 -9.50
CA ILE A 142 5.73 0.45 -8.78
C ILE A 142 6.31 -0.96 -8.58
N CYS A 143 6.94 -1.53 -9.59
CA CYS A 143 7.63 -2.82 -9.47
C CYS A 143 8.74 -2.75 -8.43
N HIS A 144 9.57 -1.69 -8.46
CA HIS A 144 10.64 -1.50 -7.48
C HIS A 144 10.10 -1.36 -6.05
N GLN A 145 9.05 -0.57 -5.86
CA GLN A 145 8.37 -0.43 -4.56
C GLN A 145 7.78 -1.77 -4.10
N SER A 146 7.15 -2.53 -4.99
CA SER A 146 6.59 -3.84 -4.69
C SER A 146 7.69 -4.82 -4.24
N GLN A 147 8.81 -4.89 -4.98
CA GLN A 147 9.97 -5.71 -4.62
C GLN A 147 10.51 -5.38 -3.24
N LYS A 148 10.57 -4.08 -2.89
CA LYS A 148 10.98 -3.61 -1.57
C LYS A 148 10.03 -4.07 -0.48
N VAL A 149 8.72 -3.96 -0.68
CA VAL A 149 7.71 -4.44 0.29
C VAL A 149 7.89 -5.93 0.53
N ILE A 150 8.00 -6.75 -0.52
CA ILE A 150 8.17 -8.21 -0.38
C ILE A 150 9.45 -8.54 0.38
N SER A 151 10.58 -7.96 -0.04
CA SER A 151 11.88 -8.21 0.59
C SER A 151 11.89 -7.78 2.07
N ALA A 152 11.27 -6.64 2.38
CA ALA A 152 11.16 -6.15 3.75
C ALA A 152 10.24 -7.02 4.61
N MET A 153 9.15 -7.53 4.03
CA MET A 153 8.24 -8.47 4.73
C MET A 153 8.93 -9.80 5.05
N ASP A 154 9.77 -10.31 4.15
CA ASP A 154 10.57 -11.51 4.40
C ASP A 154 11.56 -11.30 5.54
N GLN A 155 12.27 -10.16 5.54
CA GLN A 155 13.17 -9.78 6.64
C GLN A 155 12.42 -9.66 7.97
N LEU A 156 11.23 -9.06 7.94
CA LEU A 156 10.40 -8.90 9.13
C LEU A 156 9.92 -10.25 9.69
N ALA A 157 9.56 -11.19 8.81
CA ALA A 157 9.18 -12.54 9.20
C ALA A 157 10.35 -13.28 9.89
N GLN A 158 11.56 -13.16 9.33
CA GLN A 158 12.78 -13.71 9.93
C GLN A 158 13.06 -13.10 11.31
N LEU A 159 12.98 -11.77 11.46
CA LEU A 159 13.17 -11.09 12.74
C LEU A 159 12.12 -11.50 13.78
N ARG A 160 10.86 -11.66 13.38
CA ARG A 160 9.78 -12.18 14.25
C ARG A 160 10.05 -13.62 14.69
N GLN A 161 10.64 -14.45 13.83
CA GLN A 161 11.01 -15.83 14.18
C GLN A 161 12.20 -15.86 15.15
N GLN A 162 13.24 -15.06 14.90
CA GLN A 162 14.41 -14.95 15.78
C GLN A 162 14.05 -14.46 17.19
N ARG A 163 13.17 -13.46 17.31
CA ARG A 163 12.71 -12.98 18.63
C ARG A 163 11.91 -14.05 19.38
N ARG A 164 11.10 -14.84 18.69
CA ARG A 164 10.36 -15.96 19.28
C ARG A 164 11.28 -17.08 19.76
N SER A 165 12.37 -17.39 19.04
CA SER A 165 13.35 -18.39 19.50
C SER A 165 14.20 -17.88 20.67
N GLN A 166 14.62 -16.61 20.66
CA GLN A 166 15.36 -16.01 21.77
C GLN A 166 14.53 -15.95 23.07
N SER A 167 13.26 -15.56 22.98
CA SER A 167 12.36 -15.56 24.14
C SER A 167 12.15 -16.95 24.75
N ARG A 168 12.18 -18.01 23.93
CA ARG A 168 12.06 -19.40 24.40
C ARG A 168 13.28 -19.89 25.16
N ASN A 169 14.48 -19.40 24.82
CA ASN A 169 15.73 -19.81 25.46
C ASN A 169 15.99 -19.11 26.81
N MET A 170 15.25 -18.04 27.14
CA MET A 170 15.39 -17.28 28.41
C MET A 170 14.42 -17.75 29.51
N GLY A 171 13.61 -18.78 29.25
CA GLY A 171 12.64 -19.35 30.19
C GLY A 171 13.08 -20.62 30.91
N SER A 172 14.40 -20.92 30.96
CA SER A 172 14.98 -22.06 31.70
C SER A 172 15.79 -21.58 32.89
#